data_AF-S9URY2-F1
#
_entry.id   AF-S9URY2-F1
#
_cell.length_a   1.000
_cell.length_b   1.000
_cell.length_c   1.000
_cell.angle_alpha   90.00
_cell.angle_beta   90.00
_cell.angle_gamma   90.00
#
_symmetry.space_group_name_H-M   'P 1'
#
loop_
_entity.id
_entity.type
_entity.pdbx_description
1 polymer ?
#
loop_
_entity_poly.entity_id
_entity_poly.type
_entity_poly.pdbx_seq_one_letter_code
_entity_poly.pdbx_strand_id
1 'polypeptide(L)'
;MLGLEVVAVVPFFVAAWKLSQKVNEQRALIEQHESLITQQQEVLQTLTGGGSGTSVVSSKTLAVVSVLVAATVTARYTYQATQIRRNVPPPPNYEPRPAVFDAEECIICMANSKDTFFSPCQHFSTCWPCSQKLLNKQCPTCRQKIEFTQFLYVS
;
A
#
# COMPACT_ATOMS: atom_id res chain seq x y z
N MET A 1 -60.90 -2.24 19.41
CA MET A 1 -59.89 -2.76 18.48
C MET A 1 -58.65 -1.85 18.43
N LEU A 2 -58.04 -1.52 19.58
CA LEU A 2 -56.91 -0.56 19.67
C LEU A 2 -55.63 -1.17 20.28
N GLY A 3 -55.65 -2.46 20.66
CA GLY A 3 -54.55 -3.09 21.39
C GLY A 3 -53.47 -3.73 20.50
N LEU A 4 -53.80 -4.17 19.29
CA LEU A 4 -52.83 -4.88 18.42
C LEU A 4 -51.84 -3.92 17.73
N GLU A 5 -52.27 -2.69 17.43
CA GLU A 5 -51.42 -1.70 16.76
C GLU A 5 -50.31 -1.17 17.69
N VAL A 6 -50.61 -0.98 18.98
CA VAL A 6 -49.60 -0.49 19.95
C VAL A 6 -48.44 -1.48 20.13
N VAL A 7 -48.72 -2.79 20.12
CA VAL A 7 -47.68 -3.83 20.26
C VAL A 7 -46.77 -3.88 19.03
N ALA A 8 -47.30 -3.60 17.84
CA ALA A 8 -46.54 -3.65 16.60
C ALA A 8 -45.60 -2.45 16.40
N VAL A 9 -45.92 -1.26 16.94
CA VAL A 9 -45.11 -0.04 16.68
C VAL A 9 -43.96 0.12 17.68
N VAL A 10 -44.05 -0.48 18.88
CA VAL A 10 -42.97 -0.48 19.89
C VAL A 10 -41.59 -0.93 19.33
N PRO A 11 -41.46 -2.07 18.61
CA PRO A 11 -40.18 -2.47 18.04
C PRO A 11 -39.65 -1.51 16.96
N PHE A 12 -40.53 -0.86 16.18
CA PHE A 12 -40.13 0.16 15.22
C PHE A 12 -39.62 1.43 15.91
N PHE A 13 -40.25 1.87 17.00
CA PHE A 13 -39.76 3.01 17.79
C PHE A 13 -38.42 2.71 18.46
N VAL A 14 -38.22 1.51 19.01
CA VAL A 14 -36.93 1.11 19.59
C VAL A 14 -35.83 1.04 18.51
N ALA A 15 -36.16 0.51 17.32
CA ALA A 15 -35.23 0.48 16.20
C ALA A 15 -34.90 1.89 15.68
N ALA A 16 -35.90 2.77 15.56
CA ALA A 16 -35.71 4.16 15.17
C ALA A 16 -34.88 4.95 16.20
N TRP A 17 -35.09 4.70 17.50
CA TRP A 17 -34.30 5.30 18.56
C TRP A 17 -32.85 4.81 18.52
N LYS A 18 -32.62 3.51 18.35
CA LYS A 18 -31.27 2.93 18.21
C LYS A 18 -30.55 3.41 16.96
N LEU A 19 -31.27 3.60 15.85
CA LEU A 19 -30.72 4.18 14.62
C LEU A 19 -30.36 5.66 14.84
N SER A 20 -31.22 6.43 15.50
CA SER A 20 -30.96 7.82 15.85
C SER A 20 -29.74 7.95 16.76
N GLN A 21 -29.62 7.08 17.76
CA GLN A 21 -28.45 7.00 18.64
C GLN A 21 -27.17 6.75 17.83
N LYS A 22 -27.19 5.75 16.93
CA LYS A 22 -26.03 5.42 16.09
C LYS A 22 -25.68 6.52 15.10
N VAL A 23 -26.68 7.21 14.54
CA VAL A 23 -26.47 8.37 13.66
C VAL A 23 -25.85 9.53 14.44
N ASN A 24 -26.25 9.75 15.69
CA ASN A 24 -25.69 10.81 16.53
C ASN A 24 -24.22 10.52 16.91
N GLU A 25 -23.90 9.26 17.24
CA GLU A 25 -22.52 8.81 17.48
C GLU A 25 -21.63 9.01 16.25
N GLN A 26 -22.12 8.68 15.05
CA GLN A 26 -21.39 8.90 13.80
C GLN A 26 -21.20 10.39 13.48
N ARG A 27 -22.20 11.24 13.78
CA ARG A 27 -22.08 12.70 13.61
C ARG A 27 -21.00 13.30 14.51
N ALA A 28 -20.92 12.87 15.77
CA ALA A 28 -19.87 13.32 16.69
C ALA A 28 -18.45 12.99 16.19
N LEU A 29 -18.28 11.81 15.56
CA LEU A 29 -17.00 11.44 14.95
C LEU A 29 -16.66 12.31 13.74
N ILE A 30 -17.65 12.62 12.89
CA ILE A 30 -17.44 13.49 11.72
C ILE A 30 -17.00 14.89 12.17
N GLU A 31 -17.69 15.47 13.15
CA GLU A 31 -17.34 16.79 13.71
C GLU A 31 -15.92 16.79 14.31
N GLN A 32 -15.53 15.70 14.99
CA GLN A 32 -14.17 15.55 15.50
C GLN A 32 -13.13 15.56 14.36
N HIS A 33 -13.37 14.82 13.28
CA HIS A 33 -12.46 14.80 12.13
C HIS A 33 -12.36 16.14 11.42
N GLU A 34 -13.47 16.87 11.28
CA GLU A 34 -13.49 18.21 10.69
C GLU A 34 -12.64 19.20 11.50
N SER A 35 -12.73 19.16 12.83
CA SER A 35 -11.90 20.00 13.71
C SER A 35 -10.39 19.71 13.56
N LEU A 36 -10.01 18.44 13.43
CA LEU A 36 -8.61 18.03 13.20
C LEU A 36 -8.09 18.50 11.85
N ILE A 37 -8.90 18.39 10.79
CA ILE A 37 -8.54 18.90 9.45
C ILE A 37 -8.28 20.41 9.52
N THR A 38 -9.15 21.13 10.21
CA THR A 38 -9.05 22.59 10.34
C THR A 38 -7.79 22.98 11.12
N GLN A 39 -7.50 22.27 12.20
CA GLN A 39 -6.27 22.45 12.98
C GLN A 39 -5.02 22.16 12.14
N GLN A 40 -5.02 21.10 11.34
CA GLN A 40 -3.91 20.78 10.43
C GLN A 40 -3.71 21.87 9.36
N GLN A 41 -4.79 22.44 8.84
CA GLN A 41 -4.73 23.55 7.89
C GLN A 41 -4.12 24.81 8.52
N GLU A 42 -4.44 25.14 9.77
CA GLU A 42 -3.84 26.25 10.49
C GLU A 42 -2.35 26.01 10.76
N VAL A 43 -1.97 24.80 11.16
CA VAL A 43 -0.55 24.40 11.30
C VAL A 43 0.19 24.54 9.96
N LEU A 44 -0.42 24.14 8.85
CA LEU A 44 0.17 24.34 7.52
C LEU A 44 0.29 25.82 7.14
N GLN A 45 -0.69 26.65 7.49
CA GLN A 45 -0.66 28.09 7.25
C GLN A 45 0.41 28.79 8.08
N THR A 46 0.64 28.39 9.33
CA THR A 46 1.73 28.93 10.15
C THR A 46 3.10 28.50 9.64
N LEU A 47 3.25 27.25 9.21
CA LEU A 47 4.50 26.76 8.58
C LEU A 47 4.78 27.42 7.23
N THR A 48 3.75 27.74 6.44
CA THR A 48 3.90 28.44 5.15
C THR A 48 4.00 29.96 5.28
N GLY A 49 3.43 30.56 6.32
CA GLY A 49 3.44 32.00 6.60
C GLY A 49 4.76 32.55 7.16
N GLY A 50 5.68 31.68 7.62
CA GLY A 50 7.02 32.04 8.08
C GLY A 50 8.07 32.28 6.98
N GLY A 51 7.63 32.50 5.75
CA GLY A 51 8.46 32.71 4.56
C GLY A 51 8.32 34.10 3.94
N SER A 52 8.11 35.15 4.74
CA SER A 52 8.25 36.56 4.33
C SER A 52 9.74 36.92 4.16
N GLY A 53 10.34 36.26 3.17
CA GLY A 53 11.58 36.59 2.52
C GLY A 53 11.41 36.47 1.00
N THR A 54 10.23 36.82 0.48
CA THR A 54 10.06 37.04 -0.96
C THR A 54 10.75 38.34 -1.34
N SER A 55 12.09 38.29 -1.41
CA SER A 55 12.81 39.09 -2.38
C SER A 55 12.04 39.01 -3.69
N VAL A 56 11.73 40.14 -4.32
CA VAL A 56 11.15 40.17 -5.66
C VAL A 56 12.15 39.45 -6.59
N VAL A 57 11.95 38.14 -6.74
CA VAL A 57 12.81 37.29 -7.54
C VAL A 57 12.45 37.62 -8.98
N SER A 58 13.35 38.27 -9.70
CA SER A 58 13.21 38.59 -11.12
C SER A 58 12.65 37.38 -11.88
N SER A 59 11.76 37.59 -12.86
CA SER A 59 11.09 36.51 -13.61
C SER A 59 12.04 35.43 -14.14
N LYS A 60 13.31 35.80 -14.43
CA LYS A 60 14.36 34.87 -14.84
C LYS A 60 14.76 33.91 -13.72
N THR A 61 14.93 34.41 -12.51
CA THR A 61 15.28 33.61 -11.34
C THR A 61 14.12 32.69 -10.90
N LEU A 62 12.85 33.09 -11.05
CA LEU A 62 11.72 32.18 -10.79
C LEU A 62 11.67 31.01 -11.77
N ALA A 63 11.95 31.24 -13.06
CA ALA A 63 12.00 30.19 -14.07
C ALA A 63 13.16 29.19 -13.83
N VAL A 64 14.32 29.67 -13.39
CA VAL A 64 15.46 28.80 -13.08
C VAL A 64 15.15 27.92 -11.86
N VAL A 65 14.56 28.49 -10.81
CA VAL A 65 14.19 27.74 -9.60
C VAL A 65 13.15 26.67 -9.91
N SER A 66 12.11 26.97 -10.70
CA SER A 66 11.09 25.98 -11.04
C SER A 66 11.64 24.81 -11.86
N VAL A 67 12.57 25.07 -12.79
CA VAL A 67 13.24 24.02 -13.57
C VAL A 67 14.13 23.15 -12.69
N LEU A 68 14.90 23.73 -11.75
CA LEU A 68 15.73 22.97 -10.82
C LEU A 68 14.91 22.12 -9.86
N VAL A 69 13.81 22.67 -9.34
CA VAL A 69 12.87 21.92 -8.48
C VAL A 69 12.25 20.77 -9.28
N ALA A 70 11.75 21.03 -10.49
CA ALA A 70 11.20 19.97 -11.35
C ALA A 70 12.24 18.87 -11.64
N ALA A 71 13.46 19.25 -12.02
CA ALA A 71 14.54 18.30 -12.31
C ALA A 71 14.89 17.43 -11.09
N THR A 72 15.02 18.02 -9.89
CA THR A 72 15.32 17.28 -8.66
C THR A 72 14.17 16.37 -8.24
N VAL A 73 12.92 16.82 -8.37
CA VAL A 73 11.72 16.01 -8.10
C VAL A 73 11.64 14.84 -9.07
N THR A 74 11.81 15.08 -10.37
CA THR A 74 11.81 14.01 -11.38
C THR A 74 12.94 13.01 -11.14
N ALA A 75 14.16 13.49 -10.84
CA ALA A 75 15.31 12.61 -10.55
C ALA A 75 15.10 11.77 -9.27
N ARG A 76 14.55 12.36 -8.20
CA ARG A 76 14.18 11.64 -6.97
C ARG A 76 13.10 10.60 -7.24
N TYR A 77 12.08 10.97 -8.01
CA TYR A 77 10.97 10.08 -8.35
C TYR A 77 11.44 8.89 -9.19
N THR A 78 12.22 9.12 -10.24
CA THR A 78 12.74 8.04 -11.08
C THR A 78 13.71 7.14 -10.30
N TYR A 79 14.59 7.72 -9.49
CA TYR A 79 15.45 6.95 -8.59
C TYR A 79 14.60 6.08 -7.65
N GLN A 80 13.61 6.66 -6.96
CA GLN A 80 12.74 5.91 -6.05
C GLN A 80 11.95 4.81 -6.77
N ALA A 81 11.41 5.08 -7.97
CA ALA A 81 10.73 4.09 -8.79
C ALA A 81 11.64 2.91 -9.15
N THR A 82 12.93 3.16 -9.43
CA THR A 82 13.92 2.09 -9.64
C THR A 82 14.29 1.36 -8.34
N GLN A 83 14.26 2.04 -7.20
CA GLN A 83 14.61 1.47 -5.88
C GLN A 83 13.48 0.68 -5.22
N ILE A 84 12.23 0.79 -5.68
CA ILE A 84 11.10 -0.04 -5.21
C ILE A 84 11.27 -1.52 -5.62
N ARG A 85 12.23 -1.83 -6.50
CA ARG A 85 12.68 -3.18 -6.89
C ARG A 85 13.43 -3.89 -5.75
N ARG A 86 12.90 -3.90 -4.53
CA ARG A 86 13.54 -4.58 -3.41
C ARG A 86 13.22 -6.07 -3.48
N ASN A 87 14.26 -6.90 -3.40
CA ASN A 87 14.14 -8.27 -2.93
C ASN A 87 13.51 -8.21 -1.54
N VAL A 88 12.19 -8.42 -1.45
CA VAL A 88 11.52 -8.55 -0.16
C VAL A 88 11.93 -9.92 0.39
N PRO A 89 12.70 -9.97 1.49
CA PRO A 89 13.05 -11.24 2.11
C PRO A 89 11.79 -11.88 2.72
N PRO A 90 11.78 -13.20 2.87
CA PRO A 90 10.70 -13.90 3.57
C PRO A 90 10.68 -13.51 5.06
N PRO A 91 9.59 -13.82 5.79
CA PRO A 91 9.50 -13.49 7.22
C PRO A 91 10.64 -14.15 8.03
N PRO A 92 10.99 -13.61 9.21
CA PRO A 92 12.15 -14.06 10.00
C PRO A 92 12.14 -15.56 10.35
N ASN A 93 10.95 -16.16 10.46
CA ASN A 93 10.75 -17.58 10.74
C ASN A 93 10.17 -18.30 9.52
N TYR A 94 10.74 -18.05 8.34
CA TYR A 94 10.32 -18.72 7.13
C TYR A 94 10.80 -20.17 7.13
N GLU A 95 9.84 -21.08 7.05
CA GLU A 95 10.07 -22.48 6.72
C GLU A 95 9.41 -22.78 5.37
N PRO A 96 10.11 -23.44 4.43
CA PRO A 96 9.52 -23.84 3.16
C PRO A 96 8.33 -24.77 3.41
N ARG A 97 7.15 -24.40 2.91
CA ARG A 97 5.98 -25.27 3.00
C ARG A 97 6.13 -26.43 2.01
N PRO A 98 5.89 -27.69 2.43
CA PRO A 98 5.82 -28.80 1.49
C PRO A 98 4.63 -28.63 0.55
N ALA A 99 4.80 -29.01 -0.72
CA ALA A 99 3.72 -28.99 -1.70
C ALA A 99 2.72 -30.11 -1.39
N VAL A 100 1.42 -29.78 -1.43
CA VAL A 100 0.33 -30.77 -1.28
C VAL A 100 -0.13 -31.29 -2.63
N PHE A 101 0.01 -30.47 -3.68
CA PHE A 101 -0.39 -30.78 -5.04
C PHE A 101 0.74 -30.48 -6.03
N ASP A 102 0.86 -31.30 -7.08
CA ASP A 102 1.86 -31.14 -8.15
C ASP A 102 1.82 -29.75 -8.79
N ALA A 103 0.62 -29.18 -8.93
CA ALA A 103 0.42 -27.84 -9.51
C ALA A 103 1.07 -26.72 -8.69
N GLU A 104 1.34 -26.91 -7.41
CA GLU A 104 1.95 -25.93 -6.50
C GLU A 104 3.44 -26.18 -6.28
N GLU A 105 3.96 -27.27 -6.81
CA GLU A 105 5.32 -27.73 -6.55
C GLU A 105 6.40 -26.86 -7.22
N CYS A 106 7.50 -26.65 -6.51
CA CYS A 106 8.69 -26.03 -7.08
C CYS A 106 9.32 -26.94 -8.13
N ILE A 107 9.51 -26.42 -9.34
CA ILE A 107 10.04 -27.20 -10.48
C ILE A 107 11.50 -27.64 -10.31
N ILE A 108 12.18 -27.23 -9.24
CA ILE A 108 13.60 -27.50 -8.99
C ILE A 108 13.77 -28.57 -7.92
N CYS A 109 13.16 -28.39 -6.74
CA CYS A 109 13.28 -29.36 -5.66
C CYS A 109 12.20 -30.42 -5.68
N MET A 110 11.08 -30.21 -6.38
CA MET A 110 9.95 -31.13 -6.40
C MET A 110 9.57 -31.60 -4.98
N ALA A 111 9.42 -30.64 -4.07
CA ALA A 111 9.16 -30.95 -2.65
C ALA A 111 8.42 -29.81 -1.96
N ASN A 112 8.87 -28.57 -2.17
CA ASN A 112 8.29 -27.38 -1.52
C ASN A 112 7.35 -26.67 -2.48
N SER A 113 6.36 -25.97 -1.94
CA SER A 113 5.46 -25.12 -2.71
C SER A 113 6.18 -23.90 -3.25
N LYS A 114 5.71 -23.39 -4.39
CA LYS A 114 6.19 -22.15 -4.99
C LYS A 114 5.76 -20.97 -4.13
N ASP A 115 6.68 -20.04 -3.90
CA ASP A 115 6.46 -18.83 -3.08
C ASP A 115 7.30 -17.62 -3.55
N THR A 116 8.01 -17.77 -4.68
CA THR A 116 8.90 -16.73 -5.20
C THR A 116 8.73 -16.59 -6.70
N PHE A 117 8.68 -15.33 -7.18
CA PHE A 117 8.74 -15.04 -8.62
C PHE A 117 10.03 -14.34 -9.02
N PHE A 118 10.37 -14.47 -10.30
CA PHE A 118 11.53 -13.83 -10.92
C PHE A 118 11.14 -12.55 -11.65
N SER A 119 11.94 -11.50 -11.55
CA SER A 119 11.74 -10.27 -12.32
C SER A 119 12.86 -10.09 -13.35
N PRO A 120 12.58 -9.53 -14.55
CA PRO A 120 11.31 -8.93 -15.00
C PRO A 120 10.27 -9.90 -15.56
N CYS A 121 10.59 -11.18 -15.74
CA CYS A 121 9.73 -12.12 -16.48
C CYS A 121 8.47 -12.60 -15.71
N GLN A 122 8.37 -12.30 -14.42
CA GLN A 122 7.24 -12.61 -13.52
C GLN A 122 6.85 -14.09 -13.43
N HIS A 123 7.75 -15.01 -13.81
CA HIS A 123 7.48 -16.44 -13.67
C HIS A 123 7.53 -16.87 -12.21
N PHE A 124 6.45 -17.49 -11.76
CA PHE A 124 6.26 -18.06 -10.43
C PHE A 124 6.41 -19.58 -10.51
N SER A 125 7.64 -20.08 -10.37
CA SER A 125 7.95 -21.50 -10.58
C SER A 125 8.80 -22.15 -9.49
N THR A 126 9.26 -21.38 -8.48
CA THR A 126 10.22 -21.88 -7.48
C THR A 126 9.89 -21.48 -6.05
N CYS A 127 10.34 -22.31 -5.09
CA CYS A 127 10.40 -21.93 -3.67
C CYS A 127 11.61 -21.02 -3.39
N TRP A 128 11.58 -20.30 -2.27
CA TRP A 128 12.60 -19.32 -1.89
C TRP A 128 14.01 -19.90 -1.79
N PRO A 129 14.25 -21.07 -1.16
CA PRO A 129 15.59 -21.66 -1.13
C PRO A 129 16.17 -21.97 -2.51
N CYS A 130 15.30 -22.36 -3.46
CA CYS A 130 15.73 -22.66 -4.83
C CYS A 130 15.94 -21.39 -5.65
N SER A 131 15.10 -20.37 -5.46
CA SER A 131 15.23 -19.08 -6.16
C SER A 131 16.53 -18.36 -5.80
N GLN A 132 16.97 -18.43 -4.54
CA GLN A 132 18.25 -17.85 -4.09
C GLN A 132 19.46 -18.45 -4.82
N LYS A 133 19.42 -19.77 -5.13
CA LYS A 133 20.49 -20.45 -5.90
C LYS A 133 20.50 -20.08 -7.39
N LEU A 134 19.44 -19.45 -7.87
CA LEU A 134 19.24 -18.98 -9.24
C LEU A 134 19.47 -17.48 -9.41
N LEU A 135 19.78 -16.74 -8.34
CA LEU A 135 20.08 -15.32 -8.45
C LEU A 135 21.24 -15.10 -9.44
N ASN A 136 21.10 -14.12 -10.34
CA ASN A 136 22.00 -13.84 -11.46
C ASN A 136 22.06 -14.90 -12.58
N LYS A 137 21.24 -15.95 -12.54
CA LYS A 137 21.10 -16.94 -13.62
C LYS A 137 19.88 -16.62 -14.49
N GLN A 138 19.57 -17.53 -15.41
CA GLN A 138 18.40 -17.44 -16.27
C GLN A 138 17.20 -18.10 -15.59
N CYS A 139 16.01 -17.53 -15.82
CA CYS A 139 14.75 -18.11 -15.38
C CYS A 139 14.57 -19.52 -15.99
N PRO A 140 14.27 -20.54 -15.18
CA PRO A 140 14.11 -21.91 -15.68
C PRO A 140 12.92 -22.07 -16.65
N THR A 141 11.94 -21.16 -16.60
CA THR A 141 10.74 -21.23 -17.44
C THR A 141 10.91 -20.53 -18.79
N CYS A 142 11.44 -19.30 -18.81
CA CYS A 142 11.55 -18.49 -20.05
C CYS A 142 12.98 -18.15 -20.46
N ARG A 143 13.99 -18.57 -19.70
CA ARG A 143 15.42 -18.30 -19.91
C ARG A 143 15.84 -16.83 -19.88
N GLN A 144 14.92 -15.92 -19.54
CA GLN A 144 15.26 -14.51 -19.33
C GLN A 144 16.18 -14.35 -18.10
N LYS A 145 17.15 -13.43 -18.18
CA LYS A 145 18.05 -13.13 -17.06
C LYS A 145 17.27 -12.62 -15.85
N ILE A 146 17.53 -13.19 -14.68
CA ILE A 146 16.90 -12.79 -13.42
C ILE A 146 17.64 -11.57 -12.88
N GLU A 147 16.93 -10.45 -12.74
CA GLU A 147 17.47 -9.23 -12.11
C GLU A 147 17.32 -9.28 -10.59
N PHE A 148 16.15 -9.70 -10.12
CA PHE A 148 15.84 -9.78 -8.69
C PHE A 148 14.72 -10.81 -8.46
N THR A 149 14.57 -11.26 -7.21
CA THR A 149 13.61 -12.28 -6.75
C THR A 149 12.73 -11.71 -5.66
N GLN A 150 11.42 -11.92 -5.75
CA GLN A 150 10.51 -11.40 -4.74
C GLN A 150 9.65 -12.51 -4.14
N PHE A 151 9.70 -12.58 -2.82
CA PHE A 151 8.88 -13.50 -2.03
C PHE A 151 7.41 -13.05 -2.07
N LEU A 152 6.49 -14.00 -2.21
CA LEU A 152 5.05 -13.80 -2.20
C LEU A 152 4.39 -14.62 -1.10
N TYR A 153 3.51 -13.96 -0.35
CA TYR A 153 2.62 -14.63 0.58
C TYR A 153 1.44 -15.22 -0.19
N VAL A 154 1.48 -16.53 -0.41
CA VAL A 154 0.35 -17.27 -0.98
C VAL A 154 -0.51 -17.75 0.19
N SER A 155 -1.71 -17.20 0.31
CA SER A 155 -2.71 -17.54 1.34
C SER A 155 -3.29 -18.91 1.10
#